data_AF-A0A264VN42-F1
#
_entry.id   AF-A0A264VN42-F1
#
_cell.length_a   1.000
_cell.length_b   1.000
_cell.length_c   1.000
_cell.angle_alpha   90.00
_cell.angle_beta   90.00
_cell.angle_gamma   90.00
#
_symmetry.space_group_name_H-M   'P 1'
#
loop_
_entity.id
_entity.type
_entity.pdbx_description
1 polymer ?
#
loop_
_entity_poly.entity_id
_entity_poly.type
_entity_poly.pdbx_seq_one_letter_code
_entity_poly.pdbx_strand_id
1 'polypeptide(L)'
;MKAPLQEEVAKKNRIKTQIEEVTADQKIIAERNYDSFLNLIGYLAAGVALWILMQWQFMFVFPNNADVLDEHLRFKDIWNMAMYVVPYCFWGMAIKHMTILVITILNLCYLEFGVYRLKKKLAK
;
A
#
# COMPACT_ATOMS: atom_id res chain seq x y z
N MET A 1 40.61 -27.61 -29.40
CA MET A 1 39.99 -26.30 -29.66
C MET A 1 38.48 -26.31 -29.30
N LYS A 2 38.10 -26.74 -28.08
CA LYS A 2 36.69 -26.89 -27.61
C LYS A 2 36.22 -25.78 -26.65
N ALA A 3 37.09 -24.82 -26.30
CA ALA A 3 36.84 -23.79 -25.29
C ALA A 3 35.67 -22.81 -25.58
N PRO A 4 35.43 -22.32 -26.82
CA PRO A 4 34.45 -21.24 -27.03
C PRO A 4 33.00 -21.68 -26.79
N LEU A 5 32.69 -22.96 -27.01
CA LEU A 5 31.33 -23.49 -26.86
C LEU A 5 30.94 -23.68 -25.38
N GLN A 6 31.90 -24.08 -24.53
CA GLN A 6 31.64 -24.27 -23.09
C GLN A 6 31.45 -22.93 -22.36
N GLU A 7 32.18 -21.90 -22.77
CA GLU A 7 32.10 -20.56 -22.19
C GLU A 7 30.76 -19.88 -22.52
N GLU A 8 30.25 -20.08 -23.74
CA GLU A 8 28.95 -19.56 -24.17
C GLU A 8 27.77 -20.23 -23.44
N VAL A 9 27.84 -21.54 -23.24
CA VAL A 9 26.84 -22.30 -22.46
C VAL A 9 26.85 -21.88 -20.99
N ALA A 10 28.04 -21.69 -20.38
CA ALA A 10 28.16 -21.21 -19.01
C ALA A 10 27.56 -19.81 -18.83
N LYS A 11 27.76 -18.91 -19.81
CA LYS A 11 27.19 -17.56 -19.81
C LYS A 11 25.66 -17.58 -19.93
N LYS A 12 25.10 -18.41 -20.83
CA LYS A 12 23.64 -18.57 -20.98
C LYS A 12 22.99 -19.14 -19.72
N ASN A 13 23.64 -20.11 -19.07
CA ASN A 13 23.15 -20.68 -17.81
C ASN A 13 23.13 -19.64 -16.68
N ARG A 14 24.19 -18.83 -16.53
CA ARG A 14 24.21 -17.73 -15.54
C ARG A 14 23.07 -16.72 -15.74
N ILE A 15 22.79 -16.34 -16.99
CA ILE A 15 21.69 -15.41 -17.30
C ILE A 15 20.33 -16.03 -16.96
N LYS A 16 20.13 -17.32 -17.20
CA LYS A 16 18.90 -18.02 -16.80
C LYS A 16 18.70 -18.03 -15.29
N THR A 17 19.74 -18.38 -14.53
CA THR A 17 19.69 -18.34 -13.06
C THR A 17 19.36 -16.94 -12.54
N GLN A 18 19.97 -15.88 -13.12
CA GLN A 18 19.64 -14.50 -12.75
C GLN A 18 18.19 -14.13 -13.06
N ILE A 19 17.62 -14.61 -14.16
CA ILE A 19 16.21 -14.38 -14.47
C ILE A 19 15.30 -15.10 -13.45
N GLU A 20 15.63 -16.34 -13.09
CA GLU A 20 14.88 -17.12 -12.10
C GLU A 20 14.91 -16.46 -10.72
N GLU A 21 16.08 -16.02 -10.26
CA GLU A 21 16.24 -15.29 -8.99
C GLU A 21 15.41 -14.01 -8.97
N VAL A 22 15.52 -13.16 -9.99
CA VAL A 22 14.75 -11.91 -10.06
C VAL A 22 13.25 -12.16 -10.14
N THR A 23 12.82 -13.23 -10.83
CA THR A 23 11.39 -13.59 -10.93
C THR A 23 10.85 -14.08 -9.58
N ALA A 24 11.65 -14.83 -8.83
CA ALA A 24 11.30 -15.26 -7.48
C ALA A 24 11.14 -14.05 -6.53
N ASP A 25 12.08 -13.10 -6.59
CA ASP A 25 12.01 -11.86 -5.82
C ASP A 25 10.78 -11.03 -6.18
N GLN A 26 10.46 -10.89 -7.48
CA GLN A 26 9.25 -10.20 -7.94
C GLN A 26 7.99 -10.79 -7.34
N LYS A 27 7.89 -12.13 -7.24
CA LYS A 27 6.73 -12.80 -6.65
C LYS A 27 6.57 -12.44 -5.16
N ILE A 28 7.65 -12.49 -4.39
CA ILE A 28 7.64 -12.13 -2.96
C ILE A 28 7.23 -10.67 -2.77
N ILE A 29 7.76 -9.78 -3.61
CA ILE A 29 7.43 -8.35 -3.57
C ILE A 29 5.96 -8.12 -3.94
N ALA A 30 5.43 -8.83 -4.93
CA ALA A 30 4.04 -8.71 -5.36
C ALA A 30 3.04 -9.17 -4.27
N GLU A 31 3.34 -10.27 -3.56
CA GLU A 31 2.54 -10.74 -2.42
C GLU A 31 2.48 -9.68 -1.31
N ARG A 32 3.63 -9.10 -0.91
CA ARG A 32 3.67 -8.02 0.08
C ARG A 32 2.95 -6.74 -0.38
N ASN A 33 2.95 -6.48 -1.69
CA ASN A 33 2.24 -5.35 -2.27
C ASN A 33 0.72 -5.53 -2.15
N TYR A 34 0.24 -6.76 -2.36
CA TYR A 34 -1.18 -7.09 -2.20
C TYR A 34 -1.64 -6.94 -0.75
N ASP A 35 -0.84 -7.37 0.23
CA ASP A 35 -1.13 -7.15 1.64
C ASP A 35 -1.20 -5.65 1.96
N SER A 36 -0.30 -4.84 1.41
CA SER A 36 -0.31 -3.39 1.58
C SER A 36 -1.55 -2.75 0.96
N PHE A 37 -2.03 -3.27 -0.17
CA PHE A 37 -3.27 -2.85 -0.80
C PHE A 37 -4.51 -3.19 0.03
N LEU A 38 -4.60 -4.41 0.55
CA LEU A 38 -5.70 -4.80 1.44
C LEU A 38 -5.74 -3.92 2.69
N ASN A 39 -4.58 -3.63 3.29
CA ASN A 39 -4.49 -2.73 4.43
C ASN A 39 -4.92 -1.30 4.08
N LEU A 40 -4.48 -0.76 2.93
CA LEU A 40 -4.90 0.56 2.45
C LEU A 40 -6.43 0.65 2.37
N ILE A 41 -7.07 -0.29 1.68
CA ILE A 41 -8.52 -0.32 1.52
C ILE A 41 -9.21 -0.52 2.88
N GLY A 42 -8.67 -1.39 3.74
CA GLY A 42 -9.19 -1.64 5.08
C GLY A 42 -9.19 -0.39 5.95
N TYR A 43 -8.08 0.37 5.98
CA TYR A 43 -7.99 1.62 6.74
C TYR A 43 -8.90 2.72 6.18
N LEU A 44 -9.03 2.83 4.85
CA LEU A 44 -9.97 3.76 4.23
C LEU A 44 -11.43 3.42 4.60
N ALA A 45 -11.81 2.15 4.46
CA ALA A 45 -13.15 1.69 4.81
C ALA A 45 -13.44 1.88 6.31
N ALA A 46 -12.49 1.53 7.18
CA ALA A 46 -12.62 1.73 8.62
C ALA A 46 -12.75 3.22 8.99
N GLY A 47 -11.93 4.09 8.39
CA GLY A 47 -11.98 5.53 8.62
C GLY A 47 -13.31 6.14 8.19
N VAL A 48 -13.81 5.78 7.01
CA VAL A 48 -15.11 6.26 6.51
C VAL A 48 -16.27 5.72 7.35
N ALA A 49 -16.27 4.43 7.67
CA ALA A 49 -17.32 3.81 8.49
C ALA A 49 -17.38 4.44 9.88
N LEU A 50 -16.22 4.65 10.53
CA LEU A 50 -16.14 5.28 11.84
C LEU A 50 -16.61 6.73 11.79
N TRP A 51 -16.19 7.49 10.77
CA TRP A 51 -16.66 8.86 10.55
C TRP A 51 -18.19 8.92 10.44
N ILE A 52 -18.80 8.05 9.63
CA ILE A 52 -20.26 7.98 9.46
C ILE A 52 -20.95 7.64 10.78
N LEU A 53 -20.44 6.66 11.54
CA LEU A 53 -21.01 6.27 12.83
C LEU A 53 -20.94 7.40 13.85
N MET A 54 -19.80 8.10 13.94
CA MET A 54 -19.61 9.22 14.86
C MET A 54 -20.51 10.41 14.51
N GLN A 55 -20.65 10.71 13.21
CA GLN A 55 -21.58 11.73 12.70
C GLN A 55 -23.04 11.39 13.01
N TRP A 56 -23.42 10.14 12.78
CA TRP A 56 -24.78 9.67 13.04
C TRP A 56 -25.13 9.75 14.53
N GLN A 57 -24.23 9.31 15.40
CA GLN A 57 -24.39 9.46 16.86
C GLN A 57 -24.44 10.93 17.28
N PHE A 58 -23.56 11.78 16.73
CA PHE A 58 -23.54 13.20 17.04
C PHE A 58 -24.87 13.87 16.67
N MET A 59 -25.42 13.58 15.50
CA MET A 59 -26.71 14.12 15.04
C MET A 59 -27.90 13.60 15.87
N PHE A 60 -27.83 12.36 16.37
CA PHE A 60 -28.85 11.80 17.25
C PHE A 60 -28.85 12.47 18.64
N VAL A 61 -27.67 12.74 19.19
CA VAL A 61 -27.52 13.34 20.53
C VAL A 61 -27.71 14.86 20.48
N PHE A 62 -27.31 15.53 19.41
CA PHE A 62 -27.39 16.98 19.23
C PHE A 62 -28.17 17.36 17.96
N PRO A 63 -29.48 17.07 17.90
CA PRO A 63 -30.29 17.41 16.75
C PRO A 63 -30.32 18.93 16.52
N ASN A 64 -30.12 19.36 15.27
CA ASN A 64 -30.23 20.74 14.80
C ASN A 64 -29.31 21.78 15.46
N ASN A 65 -28.17 21.38 16.05
CA ASN A 65 -27.29 22.32 16.76
C ASN A 65 -28.02 23.14 17.84
N ALA A 66 -29.16 22.65 18.34
CA ALA A 66 -29.95 23.35 19.35
C ALA A 66 -29.05 23.76 20.51
N ASP A 67 -29.19 25.00 20.98
CA ASP A 67 -28.36 25.58 22.02
C ASP A 67 -28.30 24.62 23.21
N VAL A 68 -27.12 24.04 23.38
CA VAL A 68 -26.87 23.05 24.42
C VAL A 68 -26.64 23.81 25.71
N LEU A 69 -27.31 23.43 26.80
CA LEU A 69 -27.07 23.99 28.14
C LEU A 69 -25.56 24.01 28.44
N ASP A 70 -25.04 25.09 29.04
CA ASP A 70 -23.60 25.38 29.23
C ASP A 70 -22.75 24.18 29.72
N GLU A 71 -23.33 23.29 30.54
CA GLU A 71 -22.65 22.11 31.09
C GLU A 71 -22.31 21.03 30.05
N HIS A 72 -23.08 20.94 28.95
CA HIS A 72 -22.86 19.96 27.88
C HIS A 72 -22.13 20.56 26.67
N LEU A 73 -21.86 21.87 26.67
CA LEU A 73 -21.15 22.57 25.60
C LEU A 73 -19.72 22.02 25.42
N ARG A 74 -19.01 21.79 26.54
CA ARG A 74 -17.65 21.23 26.52
C ARG A 74 -17.62 19.80 25.95
N PHE A 75 -18.64 18.99 26.25
CA PHE A 75 -18.73 17.64 25.70
C PHE A 75 -19.04 17.66 24.20
N LYS A 76 -19.94 18.55 23.75
CA LYS A 76 -20.21 18.78 22.32
C LYS A 76 -18.94 19.18 21.57
N ASP A 77 -18.13 20.09 22.10
CA ASP A 77 -16.89 20.54 21.47
C ASP A 77 -15.84 19.43 21.40
N ILE A 78 -15.64 18.67 22.48
CA ILE A 78 -14.72 17.53 22.51
C ILE A 78 -15.16 16.47 21.51
N TRP A 79 -16.46 16.15 21.45
CA TRP A 79 -16.97 15.17 20.50
C TRP A 79 -16.84 15.64 19.07
N ASN A 80 -17.16 16.92 18.81
CA ASN A 80 -17.00 17.52 17.49
C ASN A 80 -15.54 17.44 17.03
N MET A 81 -14.57 17.73 17.91
CA MET A 81 -13.14 17.56 17.61
C MET A 81 -12.76 16.09 17.39
N ALA A 82 -13.19 15.19 18.28
CA ALA A 82 -12.88 13.76 18.21
C ALA A 82 -13.38 13.12 16.91
N MET A 83 -14.54 13.56 16.43
CA MET A 83 -15.14 13.11 15.18
C MET A 83 -14.22 13.33 13.98
N TYR A 84 -13.42 14.41 13.95
CA TYR A 84 -12.41 14.61 12.91
C TYR A 84 -11.12 13.87 13.24
N VAL A 85 -10.57 14.07 14.44
CA VAL A 85 -9.23 13.59 14.79
C VAL A 85 -9.14 12.06 14.71
N VAL A 86 -10.12 11.33 15.22
CA VAL A 86 -10.06 9.86 15.31
C VAL A 86 -10.08 9.22 13.92
N PRO A 87 -11.02 9.54 13.01
CA PRO A 87 -10.97 9.07 11.63
C PRO A 87 -9.71 9.48 10.87
N TYR A 88 -9.18 10.69 11.10
CA TYR A 88 -7.92 11.12 10.47
C TYR A 88 -6.73 10.21 10.81
N CYS A 89 -6.69 9.57 11.99
CA CYS A 89 -5.66 8.58 12.32
C CYS A 89 -5.68 7.37 11.38
N PHE A 90 -6.87 6.89 11.01
CA PHE A 90 -7.03 5.79 10.04
C PHE A 90 -6.59 6.22 8.63
N TRP A 91 -6.88 7.47 8.26
CA TRP A 91 -6.43 8.03 6.99
C TRP A 91 -4.91 8.17 6.94
N GLY A 92 -4.27 8.55 8.05
CA GLY A 92 -2.80 8.55 8.17
C GLY A 92 -2.20 7.17 7.93
N MET A 93 -2.81 6.12 8.50
CA MET A 93 -2.40 4.74 8.26
C MET A 93 -2.63 4.30 6.81
N ALA A 94 -3.75 4.71 6.20
CA ALA A 94 -3.99 4.50 4.77
C ALA A 94 -2.90 5.14 3.90
N ILE A 95 -2.54 6.40 4.14
CA ILE A 95 -1.48 7.12 3.41
C ILE A 95 -0.13 6.42 3.50
N LYS A 96 0.22 5.86 4.67
CA LYS A 96 1.43 5.05 4.84
C LYS A 96 1.43 3.85 3.89
N HIS A 97 0.33 3.09 3.83
CA HIS A 97 0.22 1.94 2.93
C HIS A 97 0.19 2.34 1.45
N MET A 98 -0.42 3.48 1.12
CA MET A 98 -0.36 4.06 -0.23
C MET A 98 1.07 4.37 -0.65
N THR A 99 1.87 4.97 0.23
CA THR A 99 3.28 5.28 -0.04
C THR A 99 4.10 4.02 -0.28
N ILE A 100 3.90 2.97 0.54
CA ILE A 100 4.56 1.67 0.34
C ILE A 100 4.20 1.09 -1.03
N LEU A 101 2.91 1.07 -1.39
CA LEU A 101 2.43 0.60 -2.68
C LEU A 101 3.12 1.30 -3.85
N VAL A 102 3.20 2.63 -3.83
CA VAL A 102 3.82 3.42 -4.90
C VAL A 102 5.30 3.05 -5.05
N ILE A 103 6.04 3.00 -3.95
CA ILE A 103 7.47 2.63 -3.97
C ILE A 103 7.64 1.19 -4.48
N THR A 104 6.80 0.27 -4.03
CA THR A 104 6.84 -1.14 -4.43
C THR A 104 6.54 -1.32 -5.92
N ILE A 105 5.53 -0.63 -6.46
CA ILE A 105 5.20 -0.65 -7.89
C ILE A 105 6.38 -0.12 -8.72
N LEU A 106 7.00 1.00 -8.31
CA LEU A 106 8.18 1.53 -9.00
C LEU A 106 9.33 0.52 -9.01
N ASN A 107 9.56 -0.17 -7.89
CA ASN A 107 10.58 -1.20 -7.80
C ASN A 107 10.27 -2.40 -8.70
N LEU A 108 9.01 -2.84 -8.76
CA LEU A 108 8.57 -3.91 -9.68
C LEU A 108 8.82 -3.53 -11.14
N CYS A 109 8.46 -2.31 -11.56
CA CYS A 109 8.72 -1.82 -12.91
C CYS A 109 10.23 -1.82 -13.24
N TYR A 110 11.08 -1.43 -12.28
CA TYR A 110 12.53 -1.47 -12.45
C TYR A 110 13.05 -2.90 -12.63
N LEU A 111 12.58 -3.84 -11.81
CA LEU A 111 12.93 -5.26 -11.91
C LEU A 111 12.46 -5.88 -13.24
N GLU A 112 11.24 -5.57 -13.68
CA GLU A 112 10.71 -6.04 -14.97
C GLU A 112 11.58 -5.57 -16.15
N PHE A 113 12.03 -4.32 -16.11
CA PHE A 113 12.95 -3.80 -17.12
C PHE A 113 14.32 -4.51 -17.08
N GLY A 114 14.81 -4.85 -15.89
CA GLY A 114 16.01 -5.68 -15.70
C GLY A 114 15.87 -7.06 -16.34
N VAL A 115 14.76 -7.76 -16.06
CA VAL A 115 14.43 -9.06 -16.66
C VAL A 115 14.32 -8.96 -18.18
N TYR A 116 13.66 -7.93 -18.71
CA TYR A 116 13.56 -7.70 -20.14
C TYR A 116 14.95 -7.55 -20.80
N ARG A 117 15.85 -6.78 -20.18
CA ARG A 117 17.24 -6.65 -20.64
C ARG A 117 18.00 -7.97 -20.60
N LEU A 118 17.83 -8.78 -19.55
CA LEU A 118 18.47 -10.09 -19.42
C LEU A 118 17.95 -11.07 -20.49
N LYS A 119 16.64 -11.13 -20.71
CA LYS A 119 16.02 -11.92 -21.79
C LYS A 119 16.53 -11.51 -23.17
N LYS A 120 16.67 -10.21 -23.43
CA LYS A 120 17.26 -9.69 -24.68
C LYS A 120 18.73 -10.07 -24.86
N LYS A 121 19.51 -10.16 -23.77
CA LYS A 121 20.90 -10.65 -23.80
C LYS A 121 21.01 -12.15 -24.03
N LEU A 122 20.01 -12.93 -23.62
CA LEU A 122 19.97 -14.38 -23.82
C LEU A 122 19.60 -14.76 -25.28
N ALA A 123 18.80 -13.91 -25.93
CA ALA A 123 18.35 -14.11 -27.32
C ALA A 123 19.39 -13.69 -28.38
N LYS A 124 20.44 -12.97 -27.98
CA LYS A 124 21.60 -12.62 -28.82
C LYS A 124 22.74 -13.59 -28.58
#